data_AF-A0AAD8N7E1-F1
#
_entry.id   AF-A0AAD8N7E1-F1
#
_cell.length_a   1.000
_cell.length_b   1.000
_cell.length_c   1.000
_cell.angle_alpha   90.00
_cell.angle_beta   90.00
_cell.angle_gamma   90.00
#
_symmetry.space_group_name_H-M   'P 1'
#
loop_
_entity.id
_entity.type
_entity.pdbx_description
1 polymer ?
#
loop_
_entity_poly.entity_id
_entity_poly.type
_entity_poly.pdbx_seq_one_letter_code
_entity_poly.pdbx_strand_id
1 'polypeptide(L)'
;MARRYHRTEKSGHAEQVAKKARSEYGNEKGGKGKSNPDIAAAFERFCREISEYLSVEQMCQILESNGQQWKDSDQDAVVPKCLDMVYYGPLDNCPICGGNLECGRSEYYCTSAYSEWSTCTFTTRDPPRREEPLVLPDFIKETPVYNLLKEHQDPKSRSKREQFGPGDKPFTGMTISLCGRLSRTQQRWKSIIEEHGGEVTNSVPGITCLVVPPSESQRGRSSKVAEAMLMGMILDIIGLHQLGIAAAHCMLDPMVADFMKVCSHLMDMGMDAPDLPMGMLSDVHLQKCEETIQEFVEKIRAMKVEGQRAMAVWSDFSQRWFTLLHSTSPFIFKDFKDMANHAAAGFETVRDIIAASHLVENMRGSTIDDPLTECYKRLGSAIIPMDDDSEDYKMIMNYLGKTYEPVKVGNISYSVLVENIFAVEVSACPSMEEMKKLPNKVLLWCGTRSSNLMRHLNRGFFPAVCQIPDPGYMFGKAIVCSDAAAEAARYGFTAVHRPEGFLLLAVASLGEEIIEITTPPKETKSFEEKRLGVIGLGRKKTNESEHFVWKDDIRVPCGSLVPSEHKDSVLDYNEYAVYDPQQVSGEGEV
;
A
#
# COMPACT_ATOMS: atom_id res chain seq x y z
N MET A 1 -9.02 -5.34 3.28
CA MET A 1 -7.60 -5.80 3.27
C MET A 1 -7.49 -7.19 3.92
N ALA A 2 -6.86 -8.16 3.26
CA ALA A 2 -6.70 -9.51 3.78
C ALA A 2 -5.23 -10.00 3.78
N ARG A 3 -4.77 -10.67 4.85
CA ARG A 3 -3.46 -11.35 4.94
C ARG A 3 -3.62 -12.88 4.93
N ARG A 4 -2.64 -13.57 4.33
CA ARG A 4 -2.53 -15.05 4.33
C ARG A 4 -1.43 -15.51 5.29
N TYR A 5 -1.69 -16.52 6.12
CA TYR A 5 -0.68 -17.10 7.04
C TYR A 5 -0.55 -18.62 6.92
N HIS A 6 0.63 -19.13 7.27
CA HIS A 6 0.97 -20.55 7.31
C HIS A 6 0.55 -21.19 8.64
N ARG A 7 -0.17 -22.32 8.63
CA ARG A 7 -0.45 -23.11 9.84
C ARG A 7 0.38 -24.39 9.84
N THR A 8 1.32 -24.52 10.77
CA THR A 8 1.87 -25.82 11.16
C THR A 8 1.00 -26.39 12.28
N GLU A 9 0.48 -27.60 12.10
CA GLU A 9 -0.24 -28.31 13.14
C GLU A 9 0.70 -28.69 14.29
N LYS A 10 0.48 -28.12 15.48
CA LYS A 10 0.84 -28.77 16.74
C LYS A 10 -0.28 -28.60 17.77
N SER A 11 -0.74 -29.75 18.25
CA SER A 11 -1.65 -29.99 19.36
C SER A 11 -1.08 -29.54 20.71
N GLY A 12 -1.93 -29.01 21.60
CA GLY A 12 -1.67 -29.08 23.04
C GLY A 12 -2.12 -27.89 23.90
N HIS A 13 -3.30 -28.05 24.51
CA HIS A 13 -3.85 -27.46 25.73
C HIS A 13 -3.97 -25.94 25.97
N ALA A 14 -5.22 -25.59 26.32
CA ALA A 14 -5.71 -24.32 26.80
C ALA A 14 -5.45 -24.14 28.30
N GLU A 15 -5.16 -22.90 28.70
CA GLU A 15 -5.56 -22.36 30.00
C GLU A 15 -6.11 -20.94 29.80
N GLN A 16 -7.41 -20.80 30.05
CA GLN A 16 -8.11 -19.53 30.15
C GLN A 16 -7.83 -18.91 31.52
N VAL A 17 -7.37 -17.65 31.56
CA VAL A 17 -7.55 -16.80 32.74
C VAL A 17 -8.06 -15.43 32.30
N ALA A 18 -9.37 -15.25 32.48
CA ALA A 18 -10.04 -13.97 32.39
C ALA A 18 -9.65 -13.07 33.57
N LYS A 19 -9.29 -11.80 33.30
CA LYS A 19 -9.37 -10.74 34.33
C LYS A 19 -9.93 -9.42 33.77
N LYS A 20 -11.17 -9.19 34.21
CA LYS A 20 -11.96 -7.95 34.30
C LYS A 20 -11.16 -6.65 34.30
N ALA A 21 -11.63 -5.72 33.47
CA ALA A 21 -11.51 -4.28 33.70
C ALA A 21 -12.13 -3.90 35.06
N ARG A 22 -11.40 -3.07 35.82
CA ARG A 22 -11.94 -2.32 36.95
C ARG A 22 -11.54 -0.86 36.78
N SER A 23 -12.57 -0.03 36.57
CA SER A 23 -12.52 1.41 36.78
C SER A 23 -12.34 1.69 38.27
N GLU A 24 -11.35 2.48 38.65
CA GLU A 24 -11.31 3.13 39.95
C GLU A 24 -10.67 4.52 39.80
N TYR A 25 -11.54 5.54 39.79
CA TYR A 25 -11.17 6.91 40.14
C TYR A 25 -10.67 6.89 41.60
N GLY A 26 -9.38 7.12 41.79
CA GLY A 26 -8.73 7.23 43.08
C GLY A 26 -7.81 8.45 43.09
N ASN A 27 -8.34 9.55 43.59
CA ASN A 27 -7.62 10.77 43.90
C ASN A 27 -6.65 10.50 45.07
N GLU A 28 -5.35 10.79 44.95
CA GLU A 28 -4.57 11.43 46.02
C GLU A 28 -3.12 11.79 45.61
N LYS A 29 -2.82 13.07 45.89
CA LYS A 29 -1.57 13.65 46.42
C LYS A 29 -0.41 13.89 45.44
N GLY A 30 -0.28 15.18 45.13
CA GLY A 30 0.78 15.75 44.32
C GLY A 30 2.18 15.62 44.94
N GLY A 31 3.09 15.10 44.14
CA GLY A 31 4.50 15.50 44.17
C GLY A 31 4.68 16.74 43.31
N LYS A 32 5.41 17.74 43.81
CA LYS A 32 5.83 18.92 43.03
C LYS A 32 6.61 18.47 41.79
N GLY A 33 5.95 18.41 40.63
CA GLY A 33 6.61 18.28 39.34
C GLY A 33 7.45 19.54 39.10
N LYS A 34 8.74 19.35 38.75
CA LYS A 34 9.60 20.45 38.28
C LYS A 34 8.96 21.05 37.02
N SER A 35 9.07 22.37 36.85
CA SER A 35 8.44 23.04 35.71
C SER A 35 9.14 22.67 34.40
N ASN A 36 8.42 22.68 33.26
CA ASN A 36 8.92 22.24 31.95
C ASN A 36 10.29 22.85 31.52
N PRO A 37 10.55 24.16 31.76
CA PRO A 37 11.86 24.77 31.47
C PRO A 37 13.02 24.17 32.31
N ASP A 38 12.72 23.68 33.52
CA ASP A 38 13.73 23.12 34.42
C ASP A 38 14.24 21.75 33.94
N ILE A 39 13.43 21.00 33.18
CA ILE A 39 13.79 19.67 32.66
C ILE A 39 14.75 19.80 31.46
N ALA A 40 14.48 20.72 30.54
CA ALA A 40 15.37 21.00 29.41
C ALA A 40 16.73 21.54 29.88
N ALA A 41 16.73 22.49 30.83
CA ALA A 41 17.95 23.02 31.43
C ALA A 41 18.70 21.99 32.31
N ALA A 42 18.01 20.98 32.85
CA ALA A 42 18.63 19.86 33.53
C ALA A 42 19.30 18.90 32.53
N PHE A 43 18.65 18.60 31.41
CA PHE A 43 19.21 17.79 30.34
C PHE A 43 20.44 18.45 29.71
N GLU A 44 20.42 19.75 29.42
CA GLU A 44 21.59 20.47 28.87
C GLU A 44 22.79 20.45 29.84
N ARG A 45 22.55 20.62 31.14
CA ARG A 45 23.61 20.53 32.17
C ARG A 45 24.19 19.12 32.22
N PHE A 46 23.32 18.11 32.20
CA PHE A 46 23.71 16.70 32.15
C PHE A 46 24.57 16.41 30.91
N CYS A 47 24.11 16.82 29.71
CA CYS A 47 24.85 16.62 28.46
C CYS A 47 26.26 17.21 28.51
N ARG A 48 26.39 18.42 29.06
CA ARG A 48 27.69 19.10 29.19
C ARG A 48 28.63 18.34 30.12
N GLU A 49 28.13 17.91 31.28
CA GLU A 49 28.92 17.21 32.29
C GLU A 49 29.37 15.82 31.81
N ILE A 50 28.47 15.06 31.19
CA ILE A 50 28.82 13.75 30.62
C ILE A 50 29.83 13.88 29.47
N SER A 51 29.67 14.88 28.59
CA SER A 51 30.58 15.10 27.45
C SER A 51 31.96 15.63 27.88
N GLU A 52 32.08 16.20 29.08
CA GLU A 52 33.36 16.65 29.63
C GLU A 52 34.22 15.49 30.16
N TYR A 53 33.57 14.47 30.73
CA TYR A 53 34.26 13.38 31.46
C TYR A 53 34.30 12.03 30.73
N LEU A 54 33.51 11.84 29.66
CA LEU A 54 33.52 10.62 28.86
C LEU A 54 34.02 10.90 27.44
N SER A 55 34.94 10.06 26.96
CA SER A 55 35.33 10.04 25.55
C SER A 55 34.25 9.40 24.68
N VAL A 56 34.28 9.66 23.37
CA VAL A 56 33.38 9.03 22.39
C VAL A 56 33.50 7.50 22.45
N GLU A 57 34.72 6.96 22.59
CA GLU A 57 34.97 5.51 22.73
C GLU A 57 34.29 4.92 23.98
N GLN A 58 34.31 5.65 25.11
CA GLN A 58 33.62 5.23 26.32
C GLN A 58 32.10 5.27 26.14
N MET A 59 31.57 6.26 25.42
CA MET A 59 30.14 6.34 25.09
C MET A 59 29.70 5.19 24.16
N CYS A 60 30.54 4.76 23.22
CA CYS A 60 30.30 3.57 22.40
C CYS A 60 30.15 2.30 23.27
N GLN A 61 31.05 2.10 24.23
CA GLN A 61 30.99 0.94 25.14
C GLN A 61 29.72 0.93 26.01
N ILE A 62 29.20 2.11 26.37
CA ILE A 62 27.93 2.25 27.09
C ILE A 62 26.75 1.84 26.20
N LEU A 63 26.72 2.30 24.94
CA LEU A 63 25.69 1.92 23.97
C LEU A 63 25.67 0.40 23.74
N GLU A 64 26.85 -0.20 23.51
CA GLU A 64 26.99 -1.63 23.27
C GLU A 64 26.52 -2.48 24.45
N SER A 65 26.85 -2.06 25.68
CA SER A 65 26.42 -2.75 26.91
C SER A 65 24.90 -2.75 27.11
N ASN A 66 24.18 -1.85 26.43
CA ASN A 66 22.72 -1.73 26.46
C ASN A 66 22.06 -2.23 25.16
N GLY A 67 22.81 -2.93 24.30
CA GLY A 67 22.29 -3.55 23.08
C GLY A 67 21.94 -2.54 21.97
N GLN A 68 22.54 -1.35 21.99
CA GLN A 68 22.41 -0.34 20.93
C GLN A 68 23.59 -0.47 19.95
N GLN A 69 23.29 -0.55 18.65
CA GLN A 69 24.30 -0.57 17.60
C GLN A 69 24.62 0.85 17.10
N TRP A 70 25.87 1.05 16.68
CA TRP A 70 26.37 2.26 16.04
C TRP A 70 27.33 1.87 14.91
N LYS A 71 27.59 2.76 13.95
CA LYS A 71 28.47 2.52 12.79
C LYS A 71 29.64 3.50 12.83
N ASP A 72 30.82 3.05 12.39
CA ASP A 72 32.02 3.90 12.30
C ASP A 72 31.85 5.14 11.39
N SER A 73 30.92 5.08 10.43
CA SER A 73 30.56 6.22 9.57
C SER A 73 29.79 7.33 10.27
N ASP A 74 29.24 7.07 11.46
CA ASP A 74 28.23 7.90 12.13
C ASP A 74 28.75 8.45 13.49
N GLN A 75 30.05 8.80 13.57
CA GLN A 75 30.68 9.29 14.80
C GLN A 75 29.95 10.50 15.42
N ASP A 76 29.39 11.38 14.59
CA ASP A 76 28.65 12.57 15.03
C ASP A 76 27.33 12.23 15.73
N ALA A 77 26.78 11.02 15.52
CA ALA A 77 25.51 10.57 16.11
C ALA A 77 25.70 9.79 17.43
N VAL A 78 26.92 9.34 17.74
CA VAL A 78 27.22 8.55 18.94
C VAL A 78 26.90 9.31 20.22
N VAL A 79 27.36 10.56 20.31
CA VAL A 79 27.21 11.39 21.52
C VAL A 79 25.73 11.69 21.80
N PRO A 80 24.93 12.22 20.85
CA PRO A 80 23.50 12.44 21.07
C PRO A 80 22.73 11.15 21.43
N LYS A 81 23.06 10.02 20.79
CA LYS A 81 22.41 8.73 21.03
C LYS A 81 22.70 8.19 22.43
N CYS A 82 23.94 8.29 22.88
CA CYS A 82 24.34 7.90 24.24
C CYS A 82 23.67 8.79 25.29
N LEU A 83 23.65 10.11 25.08
CA LEU A 83 23.06 11.05 26.03
C LEU A 83 21.54 10.89 26.16
N ASP A 84 20.82 10.70 25.05
CA ASP A 84 19.37 10.40 25.09
C ASP A 84 19.10 9.09 25.82
N MET A 85 19.83 8.02 25.49
CA MET A 85 19.68 6.71 26.11
C MET A 85 19.92 6.75 27.61
N VAL A 86 21.02 7.39 28.03
CA VAL A 86 21.39 7.40 29.45
C VAL A 86 20.41 8.24 30.26
N TYR A 87 19.94 9.37 29.73
CA TYR A 87 19.08 10.27 30.49
C TYR A 87 17.61 9.82 30.52
N TYR A 88 17.07 9.39 29.36
CA TYR A 88 15.66 9.03 29.19
C TYR A 88 15.41 7.51 29.17
N GLY A 89 16.44 6.69 29.00
CA GLY A 89 16.38 5.23 28.96
C GLY A 89 16.61 4.64 27.55
N PRO A 90 16.87 3.34 27.40
CA PRO A 90 17.02 2.73 26.08
C PRO A 90 15.70 2.73 25.30
N LEU A 91 15.77 3.08 24.02
CA LEU A 91 14.63 2.94 23.10
C LEU A 91 14.34 1.45 22.90
N ASP A 92 13.05 1.12 22.82
CA ASP A 92 12.61 -0.20 22.39
C ASP A 92 12.52 -0.27 20.86
N ASN A 93 12.26 -1.46 20.32
CA ASN A 93 12.13 -1.68 18.90
C ASN A 93 10.91 -0.91 18.33
N CYS A 94 11.02 -0.51 17.06
CA CYS A 94 9.95 0.14 16.31
C CYS A 94 8.68 -0.72 16.34
N PRO A 95 7.52 -0.17 16.74
CA PRO A 95 6.28 -0.94 16.85
C PRO A 95 5.73 -1.37 15.49
N ILE A 96 6.18 -0.75 14.39
CA ILE A 96 5.73 -1.06 13.03
C ILE A 96 6.58 -2.18 12.40
N CYS A 97 7.91 -2.06 12.42
CA CYS A 97 8.81 -2.98 11.69
C CYS A 97 9.72 -3.82 12.59
N GLY A 98 9.72 -3.61 13.91
CA GLY A 98 10.67 -4.24 14.83
C GLY A 98 12.11 -3.72 14.72
N GLY A 99 12.35 -2.67 13.92
CA GLY A 99 13.65 -2.06 13.68
C GLY A 99 14.11 -1.07 14.78
N ASN A 100 15.26 -0.43 14.58
CA ASN A 100 15.82 0.51 15.55
C ASN A 100 15.19 1.90 15.44
N LEU A 101 15.01 2.57 16.58
CA LEU A 101 14.59 3.97 16.68
C LEU A 101 15.78 4.85 17.04
N GLU A 102 15.80 6.07 16.50
CA GLU A 102 16.80 7.08 16.83
C GLU A 102 16.15 8.42 17.14
N CYS A 103 16.81 9.20 18.00
CA CYS A 103 16.38 10.55 18.34
C CYS A 103 16.76 11.51 17.21
N GLY A 104 15.76 12.12 16.56
CA GLY A 104 15.96 13.24 15.65
C GLY A 104 15.89 14.59 16.34
N ARG A 105 15.87 15.65 15.53
CA ARG A 105 15.84 17.05 16.02
C ARG A 105 14.50 17.42 16.67
N SER A 106 13.39 16.91 16.14
CA SER A 106 12.02 17.25 16.55
C SER A 106 11.14 16.05 16.94
N GLU A 107 11.58 14.84 16.63
CA GLU A 107 10.90 13.58 16.93
C GLU A 107 11.87 12.41 16.84
N TYR A 108 11.47 11.25 17.34
CA TYR A 108 12.16 9.98 17.13
C TYR A 108 11.71 9.38 15.79
N TYR A 109 12.61 8.72 15.08
CA TYR A 109 12.32 8.09 13.80
C TYR A 109 12.95 6.71 13.69
N CYS A 110 12.32 5.82 12.93
CA CYS A 110 12.88 4.51 12.63
C CYS A 110 13.96 4.61 11.56
N THR A 111 15.08 3.91 11.78
CA THR A 111 16.22 3.87 10.84
C THR A 111 16.29 2.58 10.04
N SER A 112 15.39 1.63 10.30
CA SER A 112 15.39 0.33 9.65
C SER A 112 14.58 0.33 8.36
N ALA A 113 14.98 -0.55 7.45
CA ALA A 113 14.20 -0.88 6.28
C ALA A 113 12.91 -1.60 6.70
N TYR A 114 11.75 -1.13 6.23
CA TYR A 114 10.50 -1.88 6.35
C TYR A 114 10.50 -3.06 5.38
N SER A 115 11.14 -2.88 4.22
CA SER A 115 11.36 -3.91 3.20
C SER A 115 12.65 -3.62 2.43
N GLU A 116 13.05 -4.54 1.53
CA GLU A 116 14.18 -4.34 0.61
C GLU A 116 14.04 -3.11 -0.30
N TRP A 117 12.85 -2.50 -0.35
CA TRP A 117 12.50 -1.41 -1.27
C TRP A 117 12.06 -0.13 -0.56
N SER A 118 11.91 -0.15 0.77
CA SER A 118 11.40 1.00 1.52
C SER A 118 11.95 1.10 2.95
N THR A 119 12.31 2.31 3.36
CA THR A 119 12.64 2.62 4.75
C THR A 119 11.37 2.73 5.58
N CYS A 120 11.43 2.29 6.84
CA CYS A 120 10.33 2.48 7.77
C CYS A 120 10.13 3.96 8.04
N THR A 121 8.92 4.45 7.84
CA THR A 121 8.56 5.87 8.01
C THR A 121 7.99 6.19 9.39
N PHE A 122 8.08 5.25 10.34
CA PHE A 122 7.60 5.44 11.70
C PHE A 122 8.35 6.59 12.36
N THR A 123 7.60 7.61 12.80
CA THR A 123 8.09 8.67 13.67
C THR A 123 7.17 8.85 14.87
N THR A 124 7.73 9.29 16.00
CA THR A 124 6.96 9.50 17.23
C THR A 124 7.64 10.52 18.13
N ARG A 125 6.85 11.27 18.91
CA ARG A 125 7.37 12.14 19.98
C ARG A 125 7.45 11.44 21.34
N ASP A 126 6.77 10.31 21.48
CA ASP A 126 6.74 9.48 22.68
C ASP A 126 7.14 8.05 22.29
N PRO A 127 8.45 7.76 22.18
CA PRO A 127 8.92 6.46 21.73
C PRO A 127 8.76 5.41 22.83
N PRO A 128 8.49 4.14 22.47
CA PRO A 128 8.54 3.06 23.44
C PRO A 128 9.98 2.93 23.97
N ARG A 129 10.11 2.75 25.28
CA ARG A 129 11.39 2.58 25.97
C ARG A 129 11.38 1.31 26.80
N ARG A 130 12.57 0.76 26.96
CA ARG A 130 12.85 -0.43 27.77
C ARG A 130 12.73 -0.11 29.26
N GLU A 131 12.01 -0.97 29.97
CA GLU A 131 11.78 -0.88 31.41
C GLU A 131 12.90 -1.57 32.23
N GLU A 132 13.96 -2.05 31.57
CA GLU A 132 15.13 -2.57 32.25
C GLU A 132 16.07 -1.46 32.77
N PRO A 133 16.78 -1.68 33.90
CA PRO A 133 17.84 -0.79 34.35
C PRO A 133 18.99 -0.69 33.34
N LEU A 134 19.61 0.49 33.24
CA LEU A 134 20.77 0.68 32.38
C LEU A 134 21.95 -0.17 32.87
N VAL A 135 22.60 -0.86 31.93
CA VAL A 135 23.85 -1.57 32.16
C VAL A 135 24.99 -0.58 32.05
N LEU A 136 25.63 -0.27 33.18
CA LEU A 136 26.79 0.62 33.24
C LEU A 136 28.08 -0.22 33.26
N PRO A 137 28.97 -0.09 32.26
CA PRO A 137 30.30 -0.70 32.26
C PRO A 137 31.12 -0.42 33.52
N ASP A 138 32.00 -1.35 33.89
CA ASP A 138 32.80 -1.26 35.13
C ASP A 138 33.73 -0.04 35.18
N PHE A 139 34.27 0.40 34.03
CA PHE A 139 35.16 1.57 33.97
C PHE A 139 34.48 2.86 34.45
N ILE A 140 33.15 2.94 34.39
CA ILE A 140 32.39 4.13 34.80
C ILE A 140 32.56 4.39 36.30
N LYS A 141 32.75 3.34 37.11
CA LYS A 141 32.95 3.46 38.57
C LYS A 141 34.14 4.34 38.93
N GLU A 142 35.10 4.49 38.03
CA GLU A 142 36.32 5.28 38.20
C GLU A 142 36.17 6.71 37.66
N THR A 143 35.03 7.05 37.04
CA THR A 143 34.77 8.36 36.45
C THR A 143 34.05 9.31 37.42
N PRO A 144 34.29 10.64 37.34
CA PRO A 144 33.58 11.63 38.16
C PRO A 144 32.06 11.61 37.98
N VAL A 145 31.58 11.12 36.83
CA VAL A 145 30.15 11.06 36.47
C VAL A 145 29.44 9.80 36.96
N TYR A 146 30.11 8.90 37.69
CA TYR A 146 29.50 7.65 38.17
C TYR A 146 28.19 7.86 38.94
N ASN A 147 28.19 8.79 39.90
CA ASN A 147 27.00 9.06 40.72
C ASN A 147 25.87 9.66 39.87
N LEU A 148 26.20 10.56 38.94
CA LEU A 148 25.25 11.17 38.02
C LEU A 148 24.61 10.13 37.10
N LEU A 149 25.39 9.21 36.54
CA LEU A 149 24.88 8.11 35.70
C LEU A 149 24.03 7.11 36.50
N LYS A 150 24.39 6.88 37.77
CA LYS A 150 23.66 5.99 38.67
C LYS A 150 22.26 6.53 39.03
N GLU A 151 22.09 7.84 39.10
CA GLU A 151 20.78 8.48 39.32
C GLU A 151 19.78 8.17 38.20
N HIS A 152 20.26 7.93 36.97
CA HIS A 152 19.43 7.59 35.80
C HIS A 152 19.33 6.09 35.53
N GLN A 153 19.96 5.25 36.37
CA GLN A 153 19.99 3.79 36.17
C GLN A 153 18.61 3.16 36.34
N ASP A 154 17.83 3.58 37.34
CA ASP A 154 16.47 3.07 37.62
C ASP A 154 15.44 3.70 36.66
N PRO A 155 14.65 2.92 35.91
CA PRO A 155 13.57 3.45 35.07
C PRO A 155 12.64 4.44 35.79
N LYS A 156 12.37 4.23 37.08
CA LYS A 156 11.44 5.07 37.87
C LYS A 156 11.98 6.46 38.18
N SER A 157 13.29 6.66 38.11
CA SER A 157 13.92 7.97 38.34
C SER A 157 14.10 8.78 37.06
N ARG A 158 13.86 8.17 35.88
CA ARG A 158 14.04 8.84 34.58
C ARG A 158 12.92 9.83 34.32
N SER A 159 13.28 10.99 33.81
CA SER A 159 12.30 12.00 33.36
C SER A 159 11.69 11.56 32.04
N LYS A 160 10.43 11.93 31.77
CA LYS A 160 9.86 11.79 30.42
C LYS A 160 10.29 12.97 29.55
N ARG A 161 10.55 12.70 28.27
CA ARG A 161 10.83 13.76 27.31
C ARG A 161 9.50 14.34 26.81
N GLU A 162 9.05 15.41 27.46
CA GLU A 162 7.75 16.05 27.14
C GLU A 162 7.86 17.20 26.12
N GLN A 163 9.06 17.72 25.85
CA GLN A 163 9.29 18.78 24.87
C GLN A 163 10.52 18.51 23.98
N PHE A 164 10.30 18.64 22.68
CA PHE A 164 11.36 19.06 21.75
C PHE A 164 11.43 20.59 21.83
N GLY A 165 12.62 21.19 21.68
CA GLY A 165 12.76 22.65 21.68
C GLY A 165 11.82 23.32 20.68
N PRO A 166 11.58 24.64 20.77
CA PRO A 166 10.80 25.36 19.76
C PRO A 166 11.36 24.97 18.40
N GLY A 167 10.52 24.33 17.57
CA GLY A 167 11.00 23.63 16.38
C GLY A 167 11.90 24.55 15.57
N ASP A 168 13.18 24.22 15.49
CA ASP A 168 14.07 24.93 14.59
C ASP A 168 13.50 24.73 13.20
N LYS A 169 13.20 25.86 12.57
CA LYS A 169 12.62 25.88 11.23
C LYS A 169 13.50 25.01 10.31
N PRO A 170 12.94 24.28 9.34
CA PRO A 170 13.62 23.15 8.70
C PRO A 170 14.94 23.49 7.99
N PHE A 171 15.18 24.77 7.66
CA PHE A 171 16.42 25.24 7.04
C PHE A 171 17.37 25.98 8.00
N THR A 172 17.15 25.90 9.31
CA THR A 172 18.00 26.58 10.31
C THR A 172 19.46 26.14 10.18
N GLY A 173 20.35 27.12 9.97
CA GLY A 173 21.79 26.89 9.74
C GLY A 173 22.15 26.47 8.31
N MET A 174 21.19 26.41 7.39
CA MET A 174 21.44 26.15 5.98
C MET A 174 21.56 27.45 5.19
N THR A 175 22.59 27.51 4.34
CA THR A 175 22.81 28.56 3.35
C THR A 175 22.63 27.94 1.96
N ILE A 176 21.54 28.30 1.27
CA ILE A 176 21.07 27.66 0.04
C ILE A 176 21.27 28.60 -1.15
N SER A 177 21.78 28.10 -2.28
CA SER A 177 21.83 28.87 -3.53
C SER A 177 20.86 28.33 -4.57
N LEU A 178 20.22 29.23 -5.32
CA LEU A 178 19.26 28.90 -6.37
C LEU A 178 19.88 29.15 -7.75
N CYS A 179 19.80 28.18 -8.66
CA CYS A 179 20.36 28.28 -10.00
C CYS A 179 19.37 27.82 -11.08
N GLY A 180 19.36 28.51 -12.23
CA GLY A 180 18.51 28.18 -13.37
C GLY A 180 17.07 28.70 -13.28
N ARG A 181 16.23 28.29 -14.26
CA ARG A 181 14.80 28.59 -14.30
C ARG A 181 14.03 27.54 -13.47
N LEU A 182 13.68 27.90 -12.24
CA LEU A 182 12.88 27.08 -11.34
C LEU A 182 11.39 27.14 -11.67
N SER A 183 10.60 26.21 -11.13
CA SER A 183 9.14 26.11 -11.33
C SER A 183 8.36 27.34 -10.82
N ARG A 184 8.97 28.12 -9.92
CA ARG A 184 8.46 29.39 -9.39
C ARG A 184 9.57 30.45 -9.41
N THR A 185 9.21 31.72 -9.21
CA THR A 185 10.18 32.81 -9.18
C THR A 185 11.20 32.61 -8.07
N GLN A 186 12.46 33.02 -8.31
CA GLN A 186 13.52 32.93 -7.29
C GLN A 186 13.16 33.71 -6.02
N GLN A 187 12.44 34.82 -6.14
CA GLN A 187 11.94 35.59 -4.99
C GLN A 187 10.96 34.79 -4.12
N ARG A 188 10.09 33.97 -4.72
CA ARG A 188 9.14 33.13 -3.96
C ARG A 188 9.87 32.03 -3.19
N TRP A 189 10.84 31.36 -3.82
CA TRP A 189 11.67 30.37 -3.14
C TRP A 189 12.49 30.97 -2.03
N LYS A 190 13.07 32.15 -2.27
CA LYS A 190 13.79 32.90 -1.25
C LYS A 190 12.92 33.19 -0.02
N SER A 191 11.70 33.68 -0.23
CA SER A 191 10.75 33.94 0.85
C SER A 191 10.44 32.67 1.66
N ILE A 192 10.20 31.54 1.01
CA ILE A 192 9.88 30.27 1.69
C ILE A 192 11.08 29.78 2.50
N ILE A 193 12.29 29.82 1.94
CA ILE A 193 13.51 29.37 2.61
C ILE A 193 13.80 30.23 3.84
N GLU A 194 13.70 31.55 3.71
CA GLU A 194 13.91 32.50 4.82
C GLU A 194 12.81 32.40 5.89
N GLU A 195 11.56 32.25 5.48
CA GLU A 195 10.42 31.98 6.38
C GLU A 195 10.66 30.72 7.22
N HIS A 196 11.32 29.73 6.65
CA HIS A 196 11.65 28.44 7.25
C HIS A 196 13.11 28.33 7.74
N GLY A 197 13.77 29.47 8.00
CA GLY A 197 15.00 29.57 8.81
C GLY A 197 16.32 29.45 8.05
N GLY A 198 16.29 29.33 6.73
CA GLY A 198 17.48 29.25 5.89
C GLY A 198 17.89 30.60 5.31
N GLU A 199 19.14 30.71 4.88
CA GLU A 199 19.66 31.88 4.19
C GLU A 199 19.82 31.59 2.70
N VAL A 200 19.39 32.51 1.82
CA VAL A 200 19.58 32.36 0.37
C VAL A 200 20.68 33.27 -0.14
N THR A 201 21.74 32.68 -0.71
CA THR A 201 22.87 33.41 -1.30
C THR A 201 23.03 33.16 -2.80
N ASN A 202 23.62 34.14 -3.47
CA ASN A 202 23.98 34.08 -4.89
C ASN A 202 25.43 33.62 -5.12
N SER A 203 26.25 33.53 -4.06
CA SER A 203 27.63 33.02 -4.11
C SER A 203 27.66 31.51 -3.92
N VAL A 204 28.64 30.83 -4.52
CA VAL A 204 28.85 29.38 -4.36
C VAL A 204 29.73 29.04 -3.14
N PRO A 205 30.76 29.83 -2.77
CA PRO A 205 31.54 29.56 -1.56
C PRO A 205 30.68 29.64 -0.28
N GLY A 206 30.79 28.62 0.57
CA GLY A 206 30.15 28.57 1.89
C GLY A 206 28.68 28.13 1.92
N ILE A 207 28.12 27.67 0.80
CA ILE A 207 26.74 27.16 0.75
C ILE A 207 26.66 25.70 1.22
N THR A 208 25.54 25.34 1.83
CA THR A 208 25.22 23.97 2.26
C THR A 208 24.56 23.16 1.15
N CYS A 209 23.82 23.81 0.24
CA CYS A 209 23.09 23.16 -0.84
C CYS A 209 22.91 24.09 -2.06
N LEU A 210 23.00 23.52 -3.28
CA LEU A 210 22.68 24.19 -4.54
C LEU A 210 21.44 23.55 -5.19
N VAL A 211 20.38 24.34 -5.38
CA VAL A 211 19.13 23.90 -6.02
C VAL A 211 19.16 24.22 -7.51
N VAL A 212 18.98 23.20 -8.34
CA VAL A 212 19.01 23.30 -9.81
C VAL A 212 17.83 22.58 -10.46
N PRO A 213 17.26 23.08 -11.58
CA PRO A 213 16.27 22.33 -12.33
C PRO A 213 16.92 21.10 -13.01
N PRO A 214 16.15 20.02 -13.27
CA PRO A 214 16.66 18.80 -13.91
C PRO A 214 17.41 19.07 -15.21
N SER A 215 16.92 20.02 -16.01
CA SER A 215 17.52 20.42 -17.29
C SER A 215 18.92 21.07 -17.18
N GLU A 216 19.26 21.65 -16.04
CA GLU A 216 20.57 22.29 -15.78
C GLU A 216 21.57 21.31 -15.14
N SER A 217 21.10 20.35 -14.33
CA SER A 217 21.94 19.37 -13.65
C SER A 217 22.70 18.43 -14.61
N GLN A 218 22.08 18.04 -15.73
CA GLN A 218 22.65 17.09 -16.69
C GLN A 218 23.60 17.73 -17.71
N ARG A 219 23.60 19.07 -17.83
CA ARG A 219 24.35 19.77 -18.89
C ARG A 219 25.57 20.54 -18.41
N GLY A 220 25.73 20.77 -17.10
CA GLY A 220 26.91 21.46 -16.54
C GLY A 220 27.18 22.85 -17.15
N ARG A 221 26.17 23.50 -17.74
CA ARG A 221 26.35 24.72 -18.56
C ARG A 221 26.47 26.00 -17.72
N SER A 222 26.01 25.98 -16.47
CA SER A 222 26.14 27.09 -15.54
C SER A 222 27.46 27.01 -14.78
N SER A 223 28.18 28.13 -14.72
CA SER A 223 29.42 28.24 -13.93
C SER A 223 29.21 27.88 -12.46
N LYS A 224 28.04 28.19 -11.89
CA LYS A 224 27.68 27.82 -10.51
C LYS A 224 27.54 26.31 -10.30
N VAL A 225 27.03 25.59 -11.29
CA VAL A 225 26.85 24.14 -11.22
C VAL A 225 28.20 23.44 -11.34
N ALA A 226 29.04 23.91 -12.27
CA ALA A 226 30.40 23.40 -12.43
C ALA A 226 31.26 23.63 -11.17
N GLU A 227 31.15 24.82 -10.55
CA GLU A 227 31.86 25.17 -9.32
C GLU A 227 31.38 24.33 -8.12
N ALA A 228 30.06 24.11 -7.98
CA ALA A 228 29.51 23.23 -6.95
C ALA A 228 29.90 21.76 -7.12
N MET A 229 29.96 21.26 -8.37
CA MET A 229 30.46 19.90 -8.67
C MET A 229 31.92 19.72 -8.29
N LEU A 230 32.76 20.71 -8.56
CA LEU A 230 34.19 20.68 -8.23
C LEU A 230 34.46 20.68 -6.71
N MET A 231 33.56 21.28 -5.94
CA MET A 231 33.65 21.35 -4.47
C MET A 231 32.96 20.16 -3.76
N GLY A 232 32.42 19.19 -4.51
CA GLY A 232 31.75 18.02 -3.94
C GLY A 232 30.44 18.33 -3.21
N MET A 233 29.78 19.44 -3.55
CA MET A 233 28.52 19.84 -2.92
C MET A 233 27.36 18.95 -3.38
N ILE A 234 26.39 18.72 -2.49
CA ILE A 234 25.14 18.04 -2.84
C ILE A 234 24.36 18.93 -3.83
N LEU A 235 24.18 18.40 -5.04
CA LEU A 235 23.32 18.98 -6.07
C LEU A 235 21.91 18.47 -5.89
N ASP A 236 21.02 19.33 -5.42
CA ASP A 236 19.62 18.98 -5.28
C ASP A 236 18.88 19.37 -6.56
N ILE A 237 18.64 18.36 -7.40
CA ILE A 237 17.80 18.49 -8.59
C ILE A 237 16.38 18.66 -8.09
N ILE A 238 15.61 19.67 -8.53
CA ILE A 238 14.19 19.84 -8.12
C ILE A 238 13.50 18.48 -8.05
N GLY A 239 13.33 18.05 -6.82
CA GLY A 239 13.43 16.65 -6.42
C GLY A 239 13.85 16.65 -4.96
N LEU A 240 13.10 17.41 -4.16
CA LEU A 240 12.81 17.06 -2.77
C LEU A 240 12.30 15.60 -2.79
N HIS A 241 13.24 14.67 -2.79
CA HIS A 241 13.01 13.25 -2.75
C HIS A 241 12.54 12.94 -1.33
N GLN A 242 11.22 12.92 -1.15
CA GLN A 242 10.43 11.98 -0.35
C GLN A 242 10.86 11.60 1.10
N LEU A 243 11.90 12.16 1.68
CA LEU A 243 12.37 11.86 3.03
C LEU A 243 12.18 13.11 3.90
N GLY A 244 11.04 13.19 4.58
CA GLY A 244 10.92 13.95 5.82
C GLY A 244 9.92 15.11 5.90
N ILE A 245 9.26 15.54 4.82
CA ILE A 245 8.31 16.69 4.90
C ILE A 245 6.85 16.30 4.62
N ALA A 246 6.59 15.27 3.80
CA ALA A 246 5.21 14.90 3.45
C ALA A 246 4.39 14.27 4.59
N ALA A 247 5.01 13.96 5.74
CA ALA A 247 4.34 13.28 6.85
C ALA A 247 3.71 14.24 7.89
N ALA A 248 4.07 15.52 7.91
CA ALA A 248 3.57 16.42 8.95
C ALA A 248 2.16 16.98 8.69
N HIS A 249 1.64 16.86 7.45
CA HIS A 249 0.38 17.50 7.06
C HIS A 249 -0.50 16.64 6.12
N CYS A 250 -0.52 15.31 6.27
CA CYS A 250 -1.54 14.53 5.58
C CYS A 250 -2.92 14.77 6.22
N MET A 251 -3.85 15.35 5.47
CA MET A 251 -5.20 15.68 5.94
C MET A 251 -6.16 14.47 5.94
N LEU A 252 -5.72 13.31 5.44
CA LEU A 252 -6.52 12.09 5.42
C LEU A 252 -6.57 11.43 6.79
N ASP A 253 -7.64 10.68 7.02
CA ASP A 253 -7.70 9.70 8.11
C ASP A 253 -6.50 8.74 8.02
N PRO A 254 -5.85 8.35 9.14
CA PRO A 254 -4.68 7.47 9.12
C PRO A 254 -4.89 6.13 8.40
N MET A 255 -6.07 5.51 8.53
CA MET A 255 -6.36 4.24 7.84
C MET A 255 -6.55 4.46 6.34
N VAL A 256 -7.14 5.59 5.93
CA VAL A 256 -7.28 5.95 4.51
C VAL A 256 -5.91 6.30 3.91
N ALA A 257 -5.06 7.01 4.65
CA ALA A 257 -3.70 7.28 4.23
C ALA A 257 -2.90 5.98 4.06
N ASP A 258 -3.04 5.03 4.98
CA ASP A 258 -2.41 3.72 4.89
C ASP A 258 -2.93 2.90 3.70
N PHE A 259 -4.25 2.87 3.52
CA PHE A 259 -4.90 2.26 2.34
C PHE A 259 -4.30 2.79 1.03
N MET A 260 -4.17 4.12 0.88
CA MET A 260 -3.61 4.73 -0.32
C MET A 260 -2.13 4.36 -0.53
N LYS A 261 -1.33 4.28 0.55
CA LYS A 261 0.07 3.86 0.48
C LYS A 261 0.20 2.40 0.04
N VAL A 262 -0.60 1.49 0.61
CA VAL A 262 -0.63 0.07 0.24
C VAL A 262 -1.03 -0.07 -1.23
N CYS A 263 -2.06 0.65 -1.68
CA CYS A 263 -2.47 0.65 -3.08
C CYS A 263 -1.35 1.10 -4.03
N SER A 264 -0.63 2.18 -3.68
CA SER A 264 0.52 2.65 -4.45
C SER A 264 1.64 1.61 -4.49
N HIS A 265 1.95 0.98 -3.37
CA HIS A 265 2.99 -0.03 -3.28
C HIS A 265 2.67 -1.29 -4.12
N LEU A 266 1.44 -1.78 -4.05
CA LEU A 266 1.01 -2.95 -4.84
C LEU A 266 1.02 -2.66 -6.34
N MET A 267 0.71 -1.42 -6.73
CA MET A 267 0.82 -0.97 -8.12
C MET A 267 2.29 -0.90 -8.58
N ASP A 268 3.19 -0.28 -7.80
CA ASP A 268 4.61 -0.19 -8.14
C ASP A 268 5.25 -1.58 -8.29
N MET A 269 4.92 -2.51 -7.38
CA MET A 269 5.36 -3.90 -7.51
C MET A 269 4.81 -4.61 -8.75
N GLY A 270 3.63 -4.19 -9.23
CA GLY A 270 3.07 -4.68 -10.48
C GLY A 270 3.79 -4.13 -11.71
N MET A 271 4.25 -2.87 -11.66
CA MET A 271 5.11 -2.26 -12.70
C MET A 271 6.47 -2.96 -12.77
N ASP A 272 7.06 -3.26 -11.61
CA ASP A 272 8.38 -3.91 -11.49
C ASP A 272 8.30 -5.44 -11.59
N ALA A 273 7.21 -5.99 -12.15
CA ALA A 273 7.08 -7.42 -12.37
C ALA A 273 8.23 -7.91 -13.28
N PRO A 274 9.10 -8.84 -12.81
CA PRO A 274 10.26 -9.30 -13.58
C PRO A 274 9.91 -9.85 -14.96
N ASP A 275 8.68 -10.37 -15.09
CA ASP A 275 8.17 -10.99 -16.29
C ASP A 275 7.66 -10.00 -17.34
N LEU A 276 7.44 -8.72 -16.98
CA LEU A 276 6.87 -7.67 -17.84
C LEU A 276 7.57 -6.31 -17.60
N PRO A 277 8.86 -6.17 -17.96
CA PRO A 277 9.64 -4.94 -17.74
C PRO A 277 9.20 -3.86 -18.74
N MET A 278 8.11 -3.17 -18.45
CA MET A 278 7.54 -2.16 -19.34
C MET A 278 7.54 -0.79 -18.69
N GLY A 279 8.04 0.20 -19.44
CA GLY A 279 7.78 1.60 -19.13
C GLY A 279 6.35 1.98 -19.48
N MET A 280 6.01 3.26 -19.31
CA MET A 280 4.69 3.80 -19.64
C MET A 280 4.35 3.56 -21.12
N LEU A 281 3.31 2.76 -21.39
CA LEU A 281 2.79 2.53 -22.74
C LEU A 281 1.74 3.59 -23.09
N SER A 282 1.68 3.97 -24.36
CA SER A 282 0.65 4.89 -24.85
C SER A 282 -0.70 4.20 -25.01
N ASP A 283 -1.79 4.98 -24.95
CA ASP A 283 -3.15 4.47 -25.22
C ASP A 283 -3.26 3.79 -26.59
N VAL A 284 -2.55 4.31 -27.60
CA VAL A 284 -2.50 3.74 -28.95
C VAL A 284 -1.88 2.33 -28.93
N HIS A 285 -0.83 2.13 -28.11
CA HIS A 285 -0.19 0.83 -27.96
C HIS A 285 -1.10 -0.16 -27.22
N LEU A 286 -1.76 0.29 -26.15
CA LEU A 286 -2.74 -0.52 -25.41
C LEU A 286 -3.91 -0.94 -26.30
N GLN A 287 -4.45 -0.02 -27.10
CA GLN A 287 -5.47 -0.34 -28.10
C GLN A 287 -4.97 -1.39 -29.09
N LYS A 288 -3.72 -1.29 -29.54
CA LYS A 288 -3.16 -2.29 -30.48
C LYS A 288 -3.04 -3.69 -29.88
N CYS A 289 -2.72 -3.76 -28.58
CA CYS A 289 -2.68 -5.02 -27.85
C CYS A 289 -4.08 -5.64 -27.74
N GLU A 290 -5.09 -4.84 -27.37
CA GLU A 290 -6.49 -5.28 -27.30
C GLU A 290 -6.99 -5.79 -28.67
N GLU A 291 -6.76 -5.04 -29.74
CA GLU A 291 -7.11 -5.44 -31.11
C GLU A 291 -6.47 -6.78 -31.49
N THR A 292 -5.21 -7.00 -31.10
CA THR A 292 -4.47 -8.23 -31.42
C THR A 292 -5.05 -9.44 -30.69
N ILE A 293 -5.45 -9.29 -29.42
CA ILE A 293 -6.17 -10.34 -28.67
C ILE A 293 -7.49 -10.66 -29.36
N GLN A 294 -8.29 -9.63 -29.69
CA GLN A 294 -9.62 -9.81 -30.26
C GLN A 294 -9.58 -10.43 -31.67
N GLU A 295 -8.69 -9.94 -32.55
CA GLU A 295 -8.47 -10.49 -33.88
C GLU A 295 -8.10 -11.98 -33.80
N PHE A 296 -7.22 -12.34 -32.86
CA PHE A 296 -6.80 -13.73 -32.68
C PHE A 296 -7.96 -14.63 -32.21
N VAL A 297 -8.73 -14.20 -31.22
CA VAL A 297 -9.88 -14.95 -30.69
C VAL A 297 -10.90 -15.25 -31.79
N GLU A 298 -11.24 -14.26 -32.61
CA GLU A 298 -12.17 -14.42 -33.74
C GLU A 298 -11.60 -15.41 -34.78
N LYS A 299 -10.31 -15.25 -35.13
CA LYS A 299 -9.62 -16.11 -36.10
C LYS A 299 -9.60 -17.58 -35.65
N ILE A 300 -9.25 -17.84 -34.39
CA ILE A 300 -9.15 -19.21 -33.89
C ILE A 300 -10.52 -19.86 -33.69
N ARG A 301 -11.55 -19.09 -33.31
CA ARG A 301 -12.93 -19.59 -33.21
C ARG A 301 -13.50 -19.95 -34.59
N ALA A 302 -13.14 -19.20 -35.64
CA ALA A 302 -13.54 -19.52 -37.02
C ALA A 302 -12.82 -20.76 -37.58
N MET A 303 -11.62 -21.06 -37.09
CA MET A 303 -10.83 -22.22 -37.51
C MET A 303 -11.33 -23.50 -36.83
N LYS A 304 -12.19 -24.27 -37.50
CA LYS A 304 -12.50 -25.68 -37.14
C LYS A 304 -11.33 -26.64 -37.42
N VAL A 305 -10.09 -26.26 -37.09
CA VAL A 305 -8.89 -26.96 -37.54
C VAL A 305 -8.08 -27.44 -36.33
N GLU A 306 -7.92 -28.75 -36.20
CA GLU A 306 -7.07 -29.38 -35.20
C GLU A 306 -5.64 -29.64 -35.73
N GLY A 307 -4.71 -29.93 -34.83
CA GLY A 307 -3.36 -30.37 -35.17
C GLY A 307 -2.39 -29.25 -35.59
N GLN A 308 -1.56 -29.50 -36.61
CA GLN A 308 -0.42 -28.63 -36.96
C GLN A 308 -0.80 -27.20 -37.34
N ARG A 309 -1.97 -27.00 -37.95
CA ARG A 309 -2.44 -25.65 -38.33
C ARG A 309 -2.83 -24.81 -37.11
N ALA A 310 -3.47 -25.39 -36.09
CA ALA A 310 -3.76 -24.69 -34.84
C ALA A 310 -2.46 -24.27 -34.14
N MET A 311 -1.48 -25.18 -34.07
CA MET A 311 -0.17 -24.87 -33.48
C MET A 311 0.55 -23.72 -34.19
N ALA A 312 0.47 -23.65 -35.53
CA ALA A 312 1.06 -22.55 -36.28
C ALA A 312 0.39 -21.21 -35.96
N VAL A 313 -0.94 -21.19 -35.79
CA VAL A 313 -1.71 -19.98 -35.46
C VAL A 313 -1.43 -19.50 -34.05
N TRP A 314 -1.33 -20.42 -33.09
CA TRP A 314 -0.88 -20.12 -31.73
C TRP A 314 0.55 -19.58 -31.68
N SER A 315 1.47 -20.15 -32.48
CA SER A 315 2.85 -19.68 -32.57
C SER A 315 2.95 -18.27 -33.18
N ASP A 316 2.19 -18.00 -34.25
CA ASP A 316 2.08 -16.67 -34.86
C ASP A 316 1.55 -15.64 -33.85
N PHE A 317 0.48 -15.98 -33.12
CA PHE A 317 -0.03 -15.12 -32.05
C PHE A 317 0.98 -14.89 -30.93
N SER A 318 1.68 -15.95 -30.49
CA SER A 318 2.69 -15.83 -29.43
C SER A 318 3.79 -14.85 -29.82
N GLN A 319 4.29 -14.94 -31.05
CA GLN A 319 5.32 -14.03 -31.56
C GLN A 319 4.80 -12.59 -31.65
N ARG A 320 3.60 -12.39 -32.20
CA ARG A 320 2.95 -11.06 -32.27
C ARG A 320 2.73 -10.49 -30.87
N TRP A 321 2.25 -11.31 -29.93
CA TRP A 321 1.95 -10.92 -28.55
C TRP A 321 3.21 -10.47 -27.82
N PHE A 322 4.26 -11.29 -27.78
CA PHE A 322 5.50 -10.93 -27.08
C PHE A 322 6.33 -9.85 -27.78
N THR A 323 6.00 -9.53 -29.04
CA THR A 323 6.52 -8.33 -29.71
C THR A 323 5.80 -7.06 -29.24
N LEU A 324 4.49 -7.14 -28.97
CA LEU A 324 3.70 -6.01 -28.48
C LEU A 324 3.83 -5.81 -26.97
N LEU A 325 3.74 -6.90 -26.21
CA LEU A 325 3.77 -6.92 -24.75
C LEU A 325 4.99 -7.75 -24.33
N HIS A 326 6.13 -7.06 -24.18
CA HIS A 326 7.42 -7.72 -23.98
C HIS A 326 7.47 -8.47 -22.65
N SER A 327 8.00 -9.70 -22.68
CA SER A 327 8.26 -10.50 -21.50
C SER A 327 9.69 -10.97 -21.46
N THR A 328 10.27 -11.08 -20.26
CA THR A 328 11.61 -11.67 -20.06
C THR A 328 11.63 -13.18 -20.27
N SER A 329 10.46 -13.83 -20.22
CA SER A 329 10.28 -15.28 -20.37
C SER A 329 9.20 -15.60 -21.41
N PRO A 330 9.39 -15.25 -22.70
CA PRO A 330 8.39 -15.52 -23.73
C PRO A 330 8.23 -17.03 -23.97
N PHE A 331 7.00 -17.46 -24.21
CA PHE A 331 6.68 -18.86 -24.50
C PHE A 331 5.66 -18.97 -25.64
N ILE A 332 5.31 -20.19 -26.04
CA ILE A 332 4.27 -20.42 -27.04
C ILE A 332 2.97 -20.73 -26.30
N PHE A 333 1.94 -19.90 -26.48
CA PHE A 333 0.58 -20.17 -26.01
C PHE A 333 0.08 -21.46 -26.65
N LYS A 334 -0.53 -22.37 -25.89
CA LYS A 334 -0.99 -23.67 -26.42
C LYS A 334 -2.50 -23.80 -26.48
N ASP A 335 -3.19 -23.05 -25.63
CA ASP A 335 -4.64 -23.12 -25.47
C ASP A 335 -5.20 -21.80 -24.91
N PHE A 336 -6.53 -21.77 -24.76
CA PHE A 336 -7.23 -20.61 -24.20
C PHE A 336 -6.90 -20.36 -22.73
N LYS A 337 -6.45 -21.37 -21.99
CA LYS A 337 -6.09 -21.21 -20.57
C LYS A 337 -4.78 -20.46 -20.44
N ASP A 338 -3.78 -20.78 -21.26
CA ASP A 338 -2.54 -19.99 -21.35
C ASP A 338 -2.87 -18.53 -21.73
N MET A 339 -3.78 -18.34 -22.68
CA MET A 339 -4.21 -17.03 -23.15
C MET A 339 -4.93 -16.22 -22.05
N ALA A 340 -5.84 -16.83 -21.29
CA ALA A 340 -6.53 -16.19 -20.17
C ALA A 340 -5.53 -15.70 -19.12
N ASN A 341 -4.63 -16.59 -18.68
CA ASN A 341 -3.73 -16.32 -17.56
C ASN A 341 -2.59 -15.35 -17.90
N HIS A 342 -2.07 -15.40 -19.14
CA HIS A 342 -0.84 -14.68 -19.50
C HIS A 342 -1.04 -13.57 -20.53
N ALA A 343 -2.03 -13.66 -21.42
CA ALA A 343 -2.32 -12.60 -22.38
C ALA A 343 -3.41 -11.65 -21.86
N ALA A 344 -4.62 -12.16 -21.60
CA ALA A 344 -5.77 -11.35 -21.20
C ALA A 344 -5.55 -10.71 -19.81
N ALA A 345 -5.33 -11.53 -18.77
CA ALA A 345 -5.09 -11.03 -17.42
C ALA A 345 -3.81 -10.17 -17.33
N GLY A 346 -2.76 -10.54 -18.08
CA GLY A 346 -1.52 -9.77 -18.17
C GLY A 346 -1.73 -8.37 -18.77
N PHE A 347 -2.46 -8.31 -19.88
CA PHE A 347 -2.82 -7.05 -20.54
C PHE A 347 -3.70 -6.15 -19.67
N GLU A 348 -4.75 -6.71 -19.08
CA GLU A 348 -5.66 -5.98 -18.19
C GLU A 348 -4.87 -5.38 -17.01
N THR A 349 -3.94 -6.14 -16.44
CA THR A 349 -3.03 -5.66 -15.39
C THR A 349 -2.19 -4.49 -15.88
N VAL A 350 -1.51 -4.63 -17.02
CA VAL A 350 -0.65 -3.57 -17.59
C VAL A 350 -1.45 -2.31 -17.87
N ARG A 351 -2.62 -2.45 -18.52
CA ARG A 351 -3.53 -1.34 -18.83
C ARG A 351 -3.95 -0.60 -17.55
N ASP A 352 -4.36 -1.35 -16.54
CA ASP A 352 -4.87 -0.80 -15.30
C ASP A 352 -3.77 -0.11 -14.48
N ILE A 353 -2.59 -0.72 -14.41
CA ILE A 353 -1.42 -0.12 -13.75
C ILE A 353 -0.98 1.15 -14.46
N ILE A 354 -0.90 1.19 -15.80
CA ILE A 354 -0.52 2.42 -16.52
C ILE A 354 -1.51 3.56 -16.24
N ALA A 355 -2.81 3.25 -16.25
CA ALA A 355 -3.83 4.23 -15.90
C ALA A 355 -3.67 4.74 -14.46
N ALA A 356 -3.34 3.87 -13.52
CA ALA A 356 -3.08 4.23 -12.12
C ALA A 356 -1.76 5.01 -11.95
N SER A 357 -0.71 4.67 -12.69
CA SER A 357 0.59 5.38 -12.69
C SER A 357 0.42 6.84 -13.11
N HIS A 358 -0.47 7.14 -14.06
CA HIS A 358 -0.78 8.54 -14.41
C HIS A 358 -1.48 9.32 -13.28
N LEU A 359 -2.19 8.65 -12.37
CA LEU A 359 -2.73 9.28 -11.16
C LEU A 359 -1.60 9.62 -10.18
N VAL A 360 -0.61 8.73 -10.06
CA VAL A 360 0.52 8.85 -9.12
C VAL A 360 1.66 9.73 -9.60
N GLU A 361 2.07 9.68 -10.87
CA GLU A 361 3.17 10.50 -11.42
C GLU A 361 2.90 11.99 -11.27
N ASN A 362 1.63 12.39 -11.35
CA ASN A 362 1.21 13.77 -11.14
C ASN A 362 1.26 14.20 -9.66
N MET A 363 1.62 13.32 -8.71
CA MET A 363 2.00 13.71 -7.33
C MET A 363 3.35 14.45 -7.29
N ARG A 364 4.18 14.33 -8.33
CA ARG A 364 5.49 15.01 -8.42
C ARG A 364 5.37 16.49 -8.80
N GLY A 365 4.18 16.94 -9.19
CA GLY A 365 3.89 18.29 -9.64
C GLY A 365 2.85 18.99 -8.77
N SER A 366 3.28 20.06 -8.10
CA SER A 366 2.52 21.27 -7.70
C SER A 366 2.26 21.60 -6.21
N THR A 367 2.52 20.71 -5.24
CA THR A 367 2.42 21.08 -3.81
C THR A 367 3.35 20.25 -2.93
N ILE A 368 4.22 20.92 -2.17
CA ILE A 368 5.22 20.29 -1.28
C ILE A 368 4.56 19.70 -0.01
N ASP A 369 3.33 20.11 0.32
CA ASP A 369 2.81 19.97 1.68
C ASP A 369 1.97 18.69 1.92
N ASP A 370 1.23 18.16 0.92
CA ASP A 370 0.39 16.96 1.08
C ASP A 370 0.09 16.22 -0.26
N PRO A 371 1.08 15.49 -0.82
CA PRO A 371 0.92 14.78 -2.10
C PRO A 371 -0.08 13.61 -2.03
N LEU A 372 -0.26 13.00 -0.86
CA LEU A 372 -1.13 11.84 -0.69
C LEU A 372 -2.61 12.25 -0.74
N THR A 373 -2.99 13.33 -0.04
CA THR A 373 -4.36 13.86 -0.11
C THR A 373 -4.71 14.33 -1.51
N GLU A 374 -3.76 14.91 -2.25
CA GLU A 374 -4.01 15.32 -3.63
C GLU A 374 -4.24 14.10 -4.54
N CYS A 375 -3.47 13.02 -4.37
CA CYS A 375 -3.76 11.78 -5.07
C CYS A 375 -5.14 11.23 -4.72
N TYR A 376 -5.49 11.21 -3.43
CA TYR A 376 -6.81 10.78 -2.97
C TYR A 376 -7.93 11.62 -3.59
N LYS A 377 -7.79 12.95 -3.65
CA LYS A 377 -8.77 13.83 -4.33
C LYS A 377 -8.93 13.49 -5.81
N ARG A 378 -7.84 13.16 -6.51
CA ARG A 378 -7.87 12.78 -7.93
C ARG A 378 -8.42 11.39 -8.16
N LEU A 379 -8.33 10.50 -7.16
CA LEU A 379 -8.99 9.21 -7.20
C LEU A 379 -10.48 9.39 -7.49
N GLY A 380 -11.08 10.46 -6.95
CA GLY A 380 -12.48 10.78 -7.16
C GLY A 380 -13.42 9.85 -6.41
N SER A 381 -12.95 9.20 -5.36
CA SER A 381 -13.71 8.20 -4.62
C SER A 381 -13.60 8.44 -3.12
N ALA A 382 -14.70 8.25 -2.41
CA ALA A 382 -14.71 8.30 -0.96
C ALA A 382 -14.33 6.92 -0.42
N ILE A 383 -13.36 6.87 0.49
CA ILE A 383 -12.94 5.65 1.19
C ILE A 383 -13.12 5.93 2.67
N ILE A 384 -13.96 5.14 3.33
CA ILE A 384 -14.37 5.35 4.72
C ILE A 384 -14.09 4.06 5.48
N PRO A 385 -13.20 4.08 6.50
CA PRO A 385 -12.99 2.92 7.35
C PRO A 385 -14.30 2.52 8.02
N MET A 386 -14.62 1.22 7.97
CA MET A 386 -15.83 0.69 8.56
C MET A 386 -15.66 0.44 10.06
N ASP A 387 -16.69 0.73 10.84
CA ASP A 387 -16.73 0.39 12.26
C ASP A 387 -16.94 -1.12 12.43
N ASP A 388 -16.06 -1.77 13.19
CA ASP A 388 -16.08 -3.20 13.49
C ASP A 388 -17.39 -3.65 14.18
N ASP A 389 -18.05 -2.73 14.91
CA ASP A 389 -19.31 -3.01 15.59
C ASP A 389 -20.55 -2.87 14.68
N SER A 390 -20.37 -2.37 13.45
CA SER A 390 -21.47 -2.16 12.51
C SER A 390 -22.08 -3.47 12.01
N GLU A 391 -23.38 -3.42 11.67
CA GLU A 391 -24.08 -4.58 11.12
C GLU A 391 -23.56 -4.95 9.71
N ASP A 392 -23.12 -3.96 8.93
CA ASP A 392 -22.51 -4.17 7.63
C ASP A 392 -21.17 -4.93 7.77
N TYR A 393 -20.32 -4.56 8.74
CA TYR A 393 -19.06 -5.28 9.03
C TYR A 393 -19.31 -6.75 9.36
N LYS A 394 -20.25 -7.01 10.28
CA LYS A 394 -20.61 -8.39 10.69
C LYS A 394 -21.18 -9.18 9.52
N MET A 395 -21.98 -8.53 8.68
CA MET A 395 -22.55 -9.13 7.48
C MET A 395 -21.45 -9.57 6.51
N ILE A 396 -20.47 -8.71 6.20
CA ILE A 396 -19.35 -9.09 5.32
C ILE A 396 -18.52 -10.21 5.91
N MET A 397 -18.16 -10.12 7.20
CA MET A 397 -17.36 -11.15 7.86
C MET A 397 -18.06 -12.50 7.83
N ASN A 398 -19.38 -12.53 8.04
CA ASN A 398 -20.19 -13.73 7.91
C ASN A 398 -20.26 -14.23 6.46
N TYR A 399 -20.43 -13.33 5.48
CA TYR A 399 -20.48 -13.68 4.06
C TYR A 399 -19.15 -14.29 3.61
N LEU A 400 -18.04 -13.64 3.92
CA LEU A 400 -16.69 -14.14 3.66
C LEU A 400 -16.47 -15.51 4.36
N GLY A 401 -16.84 -15.64 5.63
CA GLY A 401 -16.68 -16.87 6.39
C GLY A 401 -17.45 -18.07 5.81
N LYS A 402 -18.61 -17.83 5.19
CA LYS A 402 -19.44 -18.87 4.57
C LYS A 402 -19.05 -19.22 3.14
N THR A 403 -18.48 -18.26 2.41
CA THR A 403 -18.21 -18.41 0.97
C THR A 403 -16.74 -18.43 0.60
N TYR A 404 -15.85 -18.41 1.59
CA TYR A 404 -14.43 -18.66 1.40
C TYR A 404 -14.07 -20.12 1.64
N GLU A 405 -13.40 -20.73 0.66
CA GLU A 405 -12.72 -22.00 0.79
C GLU A 405 -11.22 -21.80 0.58
N PRO A 406 -10.36 -22.40 1.42
CA PRO A 406 -8.92 -22.27 1.25
C PRO A 406 -8.43 -22.69 -0.13
N VAL A 407 -7.84 -21.75 -0.86
CA VAL A 407 -7.29 -22.02 -2.20
C VAL A 407 -6.03 -22.88 -2.05
N LYS A 408 -5.94 -23.98 -2.80
CA LYS A 408 -4.76 -24.85 -2.84
C LYS A 408 -3.94 -24.56 -4.09
N VAL A 409 -2.67 -24.21 -3.93
CA VAL A 409 -1.70 -24.12 -5.03
C VAL A 409 -0.54 -25.06 -4.72
N GLY A 410 -0.45 -26.15 -5.48
CA GLY A 410 0.47 -27.25 -5.17
C GLY A 410 0.15 -27.85 -3.80
N ASN A 411 1.14 -27.90 -2.91
CA ASN A 411 1.01 -28.43 -1.54
C ASN A 411 0.66 -27.35 -0.50
N ILE A 412 0.44 -26.10 -0.94
CA ILE A 412 0.20 -24.96 -0.05
C ILE A 412 -1.29 -24.62 -0.06
N SER A 413 -1.87 -24.45 1.12
CA SER A 413 -3.24 -23.98 1.30
C SER A 413 -3.22 -22.57 1.87
N TYR A 414 -4.00 -21.68 1.26
CA TYR A 414 -4.10 -20.30 1.66
C TYR A 414 -5.41 -20.04 2.39
N SER A 415 -5.34 -19.46 3.58
CA SER A 415 -6.49 -18.91 4.30
C SER A 415 -6.54 -17.38 4.16
N VAL A 416 -7.67 -16.77 4.51
CA VAL A 416 -7.84 -15.31 4.54
C VAL A 416 -8.02 -14.83 5.98
N LEU A 417 -7.31 -13.74 6.33
CA LEU A 417 -7.50 -12.97 7.56
C LEU A 417 -7.84 -11.54 7.15
N VAL A 418 -9.00 -11.02 7.54
CA VAL A 418 -9.37 -9.61 7.28
C VAL A 418 -8.65 -8.71 8.27
N GLU A 419 -7.96 -7.68 7.76
CA GLU A 419 -7.30 -6.65 8.55
C GLU A 419 -8.17 -5.40 8.71
N ASN A 420 -8.73 -4.92 7.60
CA ASN A 420 -9.52 -3.70 7.52
C ASN A 420 -10.64 -3.89 6.49
N ILE A 421 -11.78 -3.22 6.72
CA ILE A 421 -12.90 -3.13 5.77
C ILE A 421 -13.17 -1.65 5.53
N PHE A 422 -13.34 -1.28 4.27
CA PHE A 422 -13.63 0.10 3.87
C PHE A 422 -14.94 0.15 3.11
N ALA A 423 -15.84 1.05 3.49
CA ALA A 423 -16.92 1.46 2.60
C ALA A 423 -16.33 2.38 1.53
N VAL A 424 -16.55 2.04 0.26
CA VAL A 424 -16.06 2.84 -0.86
C VAL A 424 -17.24 3.37 -1.64
N GLU A 425 -17.16 4.63 -2.07
CA GLU A 425 -18.09 5.23 -3.03
C GLU A 425 -17.28 5.72 -4.24
N VAL A 426 -17.44 5.03 -5.37
CA VAL A 426 -16.71 5.33 -6.61
C VAL A 426 -17.53 6.26 -7.49
N SER A 427 -17.08 7.50 -7.70
CA SER A 427 -17.84 8.49 -8.50
C SER A 427 -18.06 8.10 -9.96
N ALA A 428 -17.21 7.23 -10.51
CA ALA A 428 -17.34 6.70 -11.86
C ALA A 428 -18.39 5.57 -11.99
N CYS A 429 -18.89 5.06 -10.87
CA CYS A 429 -19.96 4.07 -10.81
C CYS A 429 -21.31 4.74 -10.46
N PRO A 430 -22.44 4.10 -10.83
CA PRO A 430 -23.76 4.53 -10.37
C PRO A 430 -23.84 4.52 -8.84
N SER A 431 -24.45 5.57 -8.29
CA SER A 431 -24.77 5.71 -6.87
C SER A 431 -25.82 4.68 -6.43
N MET A 432 -25.95 4.42 -5.13
CA MET A 432 -26.98 3.52 -4.62
C MET A 432 -28.41 4.00 -4.92
N GLU A 433 -28.64 5.31 -5.03
CA GLU A 433 -29.93 5.87 -5.46
C GLU A 433 -30.25 5.58 -6.93
N GLU A 434 -29.24 5.48 -7.80
CA GLU A 434 -29.42 5.04 -9.17
C GLU A 434 -29.63 3.53 -9.25
N MET A 435 -28.86 2.77 -8.46
CA MET A 435 -29.02 1.31 -8.38
C MET A 435 -30.42 0.91 -7.92
N LYS A 436 -31.01 1.61 -6.94
CA LYS A 436 -32.38 1.33 -6.47
C LYS A 436 -33.41 1.24 -7.60
N LYS A 437 -33.22 1.97 -8.70
CA LYS A 437 -34.12 1.98 -9.87
C LYS A 437 -33.98 0.74 -10.75
N LEU A 438 -32.89 -0.01 -10.59
CA LEU A 438 -32.60 -1.20 -11.39
C LEU A 438 -33.13 -2.48 -10.69
N PRO A 439 -33.62 -3.46 -11.46
CA PRO A 439 -34.13 -4.72 -10.91
C PRO A 439 -33.01 -5.68 -10.50
N ASN A 440 -33.37 -6.76 -9.81
CA ASN A 440 -32.53 -7.94 -9.59
C ASN A 440 -31.11 -7.63 -9.09
N LYS A 441 -31.02 -6.85 -8.02
CA LYS A 441 -29.75 -6.46 -7.40
C LYS A 441 -29.19 -7.56 -6.51
N VAL A 442 -27.90 -7.84 -6.66
CA VAL A 442 -27.17 -8.84 -5.88
C VAL A 442 -25.84 -8.26 -5.41
N LEU A 443 -25.49 -8.52 -4.15
CA LEU A 443 -24.19 -8.16 -3.57
C LEU A 443 -23.18 -9.28 -3.84
N LEU A 444 -22.16 -9.00 -4.66
CA LEU A 444 -21.26 -10.02 -5.22
C LEU A 444 -19.79 -9.66 -5.00
N TRP A 445 -18.96 -10.69 -4.89
CA TRP A 445 -17.51 -10.58 -4.80
C TRP A 445 -16.91 -10.37 -6.19
N CYS A 446 -16.17 -9.30 -6.39
CA CYS A 446 -15.50 -9.00 -7.66
C CYS A 446 -13.99 -9.19 -7.49
N GLY A 447 -13.45 -10.22 -8.14
CA GLY A 447 -12.03 -10.53 -8.11
C GLY A 447 -11.23 -9.58 -9.01
N THR A 448 -10.19 -8.95 -8.46
CA THR A 448 -9.22 -8.18 -9.25
C THR A 448 -7.84 -8.27 -8.61
N ARG A 449 -6.79 -8.02 -9.40
CA ARG A 449 -5.43 -7.92 -8.86
C ARG A 449 -5.34 -6.68 -8.00
N SER A 450 -4.66 -6.80 -6.85
CA SER A 450 -4.49 -5.67 -5.94
C SER A 450 -3.78 -4.46 -6.58
N SER A 451 -2.89 -4.70 -7.55
CA SER A 451 -2.23 -3.66 -8.35
C SER A 451 -3.19 -2.81 -9.19
N ASN A 452 -4.38 -3.34 -9.51
CA ASN A 452 -5.36 -2.67 -10.36
C ASN A 452 -6.32 -1.80 -9.54
N LEU A 453 -6.29 -1.91 -8.21
CA LEU A 453 -7.30 -1.33 -7.32
C LEU A 453 -7.45 0.18 -7.52
N MET A 454 -6.36 0.95 -7.59
CA MET A 454 -6.45 2.39 -7.80
C MET A 454 -7.17 2.76 -9.10
N ARG A 455 -7.03 1.94 -10.14
CA ARG A 455 -7.79 2.15 -11.38
C ARG A 455 -9.27 1.84 -11.18
N HIS A 456 -9.63 0.77 -10.46
CA HIS A 456 -11.03 0.46 -10.11
C HIS A 456 -11.68 1.60 -9.33
N LEU A 457 -10.96 2.11 -8.35
CA LEU A 457 -11.40 3.25 -7.56
C LEU A 457 -11.49 4.53 -8.38
N ASN A 458 -10.70 4.71 -9.45
CA ASN A 458 -10.78 5.92 -10.26
C ASN A 458 -11.82 5.88 -11.38
N ARG A 459 -12.01 4.71 -12.02
CA ARG A 459 -12.81 4.60 -13.26
C ARG A 459 -13.91 3.55 -13.20
N GLY A 460 -14.25 3.01 -12.02
CA GLY A 460 -15.29 1.98 -11.86
C GLY A 460 -14.86 0.61 -12.42
N PHE A 461 -15.74 -0.38 -12.51
CA PHE A 461 -15.36 -1.70 -13.03
C PHE A 461 -15.20 -1.71 -14.56
N PHE A 462 -14.20 -2.44 -15.07
CA PHE A 462 -13.96 -2.59 -16.50
C PHE A 462 -14.40 -3.98 -16.98
N PRO A 463 -15.06 -4.08 -18.14
CA PRO A 463 -15.33 -5.36 -18.76
C PRO A 463 -14.04 -6.10 -19.15
N ALA A 464 -14.14 -7.43 -19.21
CA ALA A 464 -13.08 -8.28 -19.72
C ALA A 464 -12.70 -7.93 -21.17
N VAL A 465 -11.42 -8.09 -21.52
CA VAL A 465 -10.88 -7.67 -22.83
C VAL A 465 -11.38 -8.52 -24.01
N CYS A 466 -11.73 -9.78 -23.79
CA CYS A 466 -12.08 -10.72 -24.85
C CYS A 466 -13.02 -11.85 -24.38
N GLN A 467 -13.57 -12.61 -25.35
CA GLN A 467 -14.40 -13.79 -25.10
C GLN A 467 -13.66 -15.09 -25.39
N ILE A 468 -13.21 -15.81 -24.37
CA ILE A 468 -12.57 -17.12 -24.50
C ILE A 468 -13.25 -18.15 -23.58
N PRO A 469 -13.25 -19.45 -23.92
CA PRO A 469 -13.94 -20.49 -23.16
C PRO A 469 -13.17 -20.88 -21.87
N ASP A 470 -12.93 -19.89 -21.01
CA ASP A 470 -12.25 -20.01 -19.71
C ASP A 470 -13.04 -19.20 -18.66
N PRO A 471 -13.03 -19.59 -17.36
CA PRO A 471 -13.69 -18.85 -16.29
C PRO A 471 -13.30 -17.36 -16.28
N GLY A 472 -14.25 -16.48 -15.94
CA GLY A 472 -14.07 -15.02 -16.00
C GLY A 472 -14.13 -14.40 -17.41
N TYR A 473 -13.87 -15.16 -18.49
CA TYR A 473 -13.84 -14.64 -19.86
C TYR A 473 -14.91 -15.24 -20.80
N MET A 474 -15.56 -16.34 -20.39
CA MET A 474 -16.56 -17.03 -21.22
C MET A 474 -17.81 -16.19 -21.54
N PHE A 475 -18.07 -15.15 -20.75
CA PHE A 475 -19.21 -14.23 -20.90
C PHE A 475 -18.96 -13.10 -21.91
N GLY A 476 -17.75 -12.96 -22.45
CA GLY A 476 -17.39 -11.90 -23.37
C GLY A 476 -17.01 -10.62 -22.66
N LYS A 477 -17.30 -9.46 -23.26
CA LYS A 477 -17.00 -8.14 -22.68
C LYS A 477 -17.98 -7.81 -21.55
N ALA A 478 -17.86 -8.53 -20.45
CA ALA A 478 -18.67 -8.37 -19.26
C ALA A 478 -17.80 -8.02 -18.05
N ILE A 479 -18.40 -7.35 -17.06
CA ILE A 479 -17.90 -7.31 -15.69
C ILE A 479 -18.38 -8.59 -15.03
N VAL A 480 -17.45 -9.39 -14.50
CA VAL A 480 -17.74 -10.70 -13.90
C VAL A 480 -17.45 -10.66 -12.40
N CYS A 481 -18.44 -11.04 -11.60
CA CYS A 481 -18.33 -11.19 -10.15
C CYS A 481 -18.86 -12.58 -9.73
N SER A 482 -18.70 -12.97 -8.47
CA SER A 482 -19.07 -14.29 -7.96
C SER A 482 -19.83 -14.18 -6.64
N ASP A 483 -20.67 -15.16 -6.34
CA ASP A 483 -21.26 -15.35 -5.01
C ASP A 483 -20.26 -15.98 -4.02
N ALA A 484 -19.12 -16.46 -4.51
CA ALA A 484 -18.08 -17.09 -3.72
C ALA A 484 -16.84 -16.21 -3.54
N ALA A 485 -16.54 -15.84 -2.29
CA ALA A 485 -15.28 -15.16 -1.97
C ALA A 485 -14.05 -16.01 -2.35
N ALA A 486 -14.19 -17.34 -2.30
CA ALA A 486 -13.17 -18.28 -2.74
C ALA A 486 -12.74 -18.05 -4.20
N GLU A 487 -13.69 -17.75 -5.08
CA GLU A 487 -13.42 -17.51 -6.50
C GLU A 487 -12.79 -16.13 -6.70
N ALA A 488 -13.37 -15.08 -6.12
CA ALA A 488 -12.82 -13.73 -6.20
C ALA A 488 -11.37 -13.65 -5.68
N ALA A 489 -11.04 -14.40 -4.62
CA ALA A 489 -9.70 -14.45 -4.05
C ALA A 489 -8.63 -15.09 -4.94
N ARG A 490 -9.03 -15.82 -6.01
CA ARG A 490 -8.09 -16.35 -7.01
C ARG A 490 -7.51 -15.25 -7.88
N TYR A 491 -8.31 -14.20 -8.13
CA TYR A 491 -7.92 -13.05 -8.96
C TYR A 491 -7.07 -12.01 -8.21
N GLY A 492 -6.87 -12.14 -6.90
CA GLY A 492 -6.05 -11.23 -6.10
C GLY A 492 -4.53 -11.33 -6.35
N PHE A 493 -4.05 -12.46 -6.87
CA PHE A 493 -2.62 -12.71 -7.19
C PHE A 493 -1.64 -12.48 -6.00
N THR A 494 -2.07 -12.76 -4.77
CA THR A 494 -1.21 -12.74 -3.57
C THR A 494 -0.19 -13.88 -3.59
N ALA A 495 1.01 -13.65 -3.05
CA ALA A 495 2.07 -14.66 -2.92
C ALA A 495 2.53 -14.80 -1.46
N VAL A 496 3.31 -15.84 -1.13
CA VAL A 496 3.82 -16.03 0.25
C VAL A 496 4.65 -14.84 0.74
N HIS A 497 5.41 -14.21 -0.16
CA HIS A 497 6.23 -13.03 0.13
C HIS A 497 5.46 -11.70 -0.07
N ARG A 498 4.19 -11.78 -0.50
CA ARG A 498 3.26 -10.65 -0.72
C ARG A 498 1.84 -11.09 -0.35
N PRO A 499 1.58 -11.36 0.95
CA PRO A 499 0.32 -11.94 1.40
C PRO A 499 -0.84 -10.94 1.38
N GLU A 500 -0.58 -9.65 1.25
CA GLU A 500 -1.57 -8.58 1.25
C GLU A 500 -2.37 -8.57 -0.06
N GLY A 501 -3.70 -8.55 0.07
CA GLY A 501 -4.59 -8.34 -1.07
C GLY A 501 -5.91 -7.68 -0.70
N PHE A 502 -6.64 -7.33 -1.75
CA PHE A 502 -7.98 -6.76 -1.65
C PHE A 502 -9.02 -7.72 -2.23
N LEU A 503 -10.19 -7.72 -1.62
CA LEU A 503 -11.38 -8.37 -2.14
C LEU A 503 -12.43 -7.27 -2.27
N LEU A 504 -13.04 -7.14 -3.44
CA LEU A 504 -14.06 -6.13 -3.66
C LEU A 504 -15.44 -6.79 -3.50
N LEU A 505 -16.34 -6.10 -2.83
CA LEU A 505 -17.76 -6.42 -2.82
C LEU A 505 -18.50 -5.32 -3.57
N ALA A 506 -19.39 -5.67 -4.50
CA ALA A 506 -20.12 -4.70 -5.32
C ALA A 506 -21.59 -5.08 -5.48
N VAL A 507 -22.46 -4.08 -5.56
CA VAL A 507 -23.87 -4.31 -5.91
C VAL A 507 -23.98 -4.36 -7.44
N ALA A 508 -24.41 -5.49 -7.98
CA ALA A 508 -24.66 -5.67 -9.41
C ALA A 508 -26.15 -5.87 -9.67
N SER A 509 -26.69 -5.17 -10.67
CA SER A 509 -28.04 -5.41 -11.20
C SER A 509 -27.97 -6.36 -12.38
N LEU A 510 -28.66 -7.50 -12.28
CA LEU A 510 -28.76 -8.49 -13.35
C LEU A 510 -29.78 -8.11 -14.44
N GLY A 511 -30.34 -6.89 -14.40
CA GLY A 511 -31.34 -6.45 -15.38
C GLY A 511 -32.67 -7.20 -15.27
N GLU A 512 -33.59 -6.91 -16.19
CA GLU A 512 -34.93 -7.52 -16.20
C GLU A 512 -34.91 -9.00 -16.60
N GLU A 513 -34.03 -9.34 -17.53
CA GLU A 513 -33.87 -10.67 -18.08
C GLU A 513 -32.55 -11.29 -17.60
N ILE A 514 -32.66 -12.44 -16.94
CA ILE A 514 -31.52 -13.21 -16.44
C ILE A 514 -31.45 -14.53 -17.21
N ILE A 515 -30.27 -14.84 -17.75
CA ILE A 515 -30.00 -16.11 -18.42
C ILE A 515 -29.03 -16.94 -17.60
N GLU A 516 -29.38 -18.20 -17.37
CA GLU A 516 -28.48 -19.16 -16.74
C GLU A 516 -27.78 -20.04 -17.78
N ILE A 517 -26.48 -20.22 -17.64
CA ILE A 517 -25.67 -21.02 -18.57
C ILE A 517 -24.73 -21.96 -17.82
N THR A 518 -24.49 -23.15 -18.37
CA THR A 518 -23.51 -24.12 -17.85
C THR A 518 -22.30 -24.32 -18.76
N THR A 519 -22.40 -23.85 -20.00
CA THR A 519 -21.37 -24.02 -21.04
C THR A 519 -21.07 -22.69 -21.71
N PRO A 520 -19.82 -22.48 -22.19
CA PRO A 520 -19.46 -21.27 -22.92
C PRO A 520 -20.41 -20.96 -24.09
N PRO A 521 -21.04 -19.78 -24.12
CA PRO A 521 -21.96 -19.39 -25.19
C PRO A 521 -21.18 -19.16 -26.49
N LYS A 522 -21.78 -19.53 -27.63
CA LYS A 522 -21.13 -19.35 -28.94
C LYS A 522 -20.95 -17.89 -29.33
N GLU A 523 -21.84 -17.02 -28.88
CA GLU A 523 -21.82 -15.57 -29.12
C GLU A 523 -22.48 -14.86 -27.93
N THR A 524 -21.89 -13.74 -27.51
CA THR A 524 -22.35 -12.94 -26.36
C THR A 524 -22.78 -11.53 -26.74
N LYS A 525 -22.63 -11.12 -28.02
CA LYS A 525 -22.99 -9.77 -28.49
C LYS A 525 -24.44 -9.41 -28.17
N SER A 526 -25.35 -10.37 -28.33
CA SER A 526 -26.76 -10.15 -28.00
C SER A 526 -27.01 -9.91 -26.51
N PHE A 527 -26.13 -10.39 -25.63
CA PHE A 527 -26.23 -10.15 -24.19
C PHE A 527 -25.82 -8.72 -23.85
N GLU A 528 -24.77 -8.22 -24.51
CA GLU A 528 -24.31 -6.83 -24.40
C GLU A 528 -25.35 -5.84 -24.95
N GLU A 529 -25.85 -6.07 -26.16
CA GLU A 529 -26.85 -5.20 -26.81
C GLU A 529 -28.15 -5.08 -25.99
N LYS A 530 -28.56 -6.18 -25.34
CA LYS A 530 -29.78 -6.23 -24.52
C LYS A 530 -29.54 -5.96 -23.04
N ARG A 531 -28.28 -5.80 -22.61
CA ARG A 531 -27.89 -5.58 -21.20
C ARG A 531 -28.44 -6.65 -20.25
N LEU A 532 -28.34 -7.90 -20.66
CA LEU A 532 -28.84 -9.04 -19.88
C LEU A 532 -27.95 -9.30 -18.67
N GLY A 533 -28.51 -9.85 -17.60
CA GLY A 533 -27.73 -10.53 -16.58
C GLY A 533 -27.49 -11.97 -17.00
N VAL A 534 -26.26 -12.45 -16.88
CA VAL A 534 -25.93 -13.86 -17.16
C VAL A 534 -25.35 -14.50 -15.91
N ILE A 535 -25.87 -15.65 -15.52
CA ILE A 535 -25.35 -16.46 -14.42
C ILE A 535 -24.73 -17.73 -15.01
N GLY A 536 -23.41 -17.84 -14.92
CA GLY A 536 -22.71 -19.09 -15.12
C GLY A 536 -22.86 -19.98 -13.90
N LEU A 537 -23.47 -21.14 -14.07
CA LEU A 537 -23.73 -22.08 -12.99
C LEU A 537 -22.50 -22.96 -12.74
N GLY A 538 -21.91 -22.84 -11.55
CA GLY A 538 -20.72 -23.57 -11.15
C GLY A 538 -21.01 -24.95 -10.57
N ARG A 539 -19.94 -25.72 -10.34
CA ARG A 539 -19.98 -27.02 -9.63
C ARG A 539 -20.38 -26.89 -8.16
N LYS A 540 -20.19 -25.71 -7.57
CA LYS A 540 -20.64 -25.33 -6.23
C LYS A 540 -21.46 -24.05 -6.31
N LYS A 541 -22.41 -23.92 -5.38
CA LYS A 541 -23.23 -22.72 -5.21
C LYS A 541 -23.41 -22.41 -3.73
N THR A 542 -23.81 -21.18 -3.44
CA THR A 542 -24.21 -20.75 -2.10
C THR A 542 -25.56 -21.37 -1.74
N ASN A 543 -25.72 -21.81 -0.47
CA ASN A 543 -26.99 -22.37 -0.01
C ASN A 543 -28.10 -21.31 0.00
N GLU A 544 -29.04 -21.43 -0.94
CA GLU A 544 -30.10 -20.44 -1.15
C GLU A 544 -31.02 -20.21 0.05
N SER A 545 -31.17 -21.21 0.94
CA SER A 545 -31.98 -21.07 2.17
C SER A 545 -31.39 -20.10 3.20
N GLU A 546 -30.10 -19.78 3.06
CA GLU A 546 -29.37 -18.86 3.94
C GLU A 546 -29.23 -17.46 3.33
N HIS A 547 -29.74 -17.25 2.12
CA HIS A 547 -29.74 -15.94 1.48
C HIS A 547 -30.70 -14.99 2.19
N PHE A 548 -30.33 -13.72 2.24
CA PHE A 548 -31.16 -12.68 2.83
C PHE A 548 -31.12 -11.41 1.99
N VAL A 549 -31.94 -10.44 2.36
CA VAL A 549 -32.03 -9.14 1.67
C VAL A 549 -31.40 -8.07 2.55
N TRP A 550 -30.50 -7.29 1.96
CA TRP A 550 -29.80 -6.16 2.56
C TRP A 550 -30.24 -4.87 1.88
N LYS A 551 -30.27 -3.76 2.64
CA LYS A 551 -30.62 -2.40 2.18
C LYS A 551 -31.68 -2.38 1.07
N ASP A 552 -32.94 -2.57 1.48
CA ASP A 552 -34.15 -2.65 0.65
C ASP A 552 -34.34 -3.97 -0.09
N ASP A 553 -33.85 -4.10 -1.32
CA ASP A 553 -34.13 -5.20 -2.26
C ASP A 553 -32.86 -5.87 -2.82
N ILE A 554 -31.70 -5.65 -2.18
CA ILE A 554 -30.42 -6.24 -2.61
C ILE A 554 -30.29 -7.63 -2.00
N ARG A 555 -30.24 -8.65 -2.85
CA ARG A 555 -30.01 -10.03 -2.42
C ARG A 555 -28.55 -10.23 -2.03
N VAL A 556 -28.29 -10.78 -0.85
CA VAL A 556 -26.96 -11.22 -0.43
C VAL A 556 -26.92 -12.75 -0.42
N PRO A 557 -26.14 -13.40 -1.31
CA PRO A 557 -26.02 -14.85 -1.36
C PRO A 557 -25.08 -15.39 -0.27
N CYS A 558 -25.35 -15.03 0.99
CA CYS A 558 -24.55 -15.35 2.17
C CYS A 558 -24.85 -16.77 2.72
N GLY A 559 -24.73 -17.78 1.86
CA GLY A 559 -24.94 -19.18 2.19
C GLY A 559 -23.66 -19.99 2.21
N SER A 560 -23.64 -21.07 3.00
CA SER A 560 -22.52 -22.01 2.98
C SER A 560 -22.34 -22.62 1.58
N LEU A 561 -21.11 -22.83 1.14
CA LEU A 561 -20.84 -23.44 -0.16
C LEU A 561 -21.27 -24.92 -0.19
N VAL A 562 -22.14 -25.27 -1.12
CA VAL A 562 -22.67 -26.62 -1.33
C VAL A 562 -22.46 -27.08 -2.77
N PRO A 563 -22.30 -28.40 -3.02
CA PRO A 563 -22.27 -28.94 -4.37
C PRO A 563 -23.56 -28.62 -5.13
N SER A 564 -23.43 -28.22 -6.40
CA SER A 564 -24.57 -28.02 -7.30
C SER A 564 -24.89 -29.30 -8.08
N GLU A 565 -25.98 -29.22 -8.82
CA GLU A 565 -26.42 -30.18 -9.83
C GLU A 565 -25.52 -30.19 -11.09
N HIS A 566 -24.65 -29.18 -11.28
CA HIS A 566 -23.84 -28.98 -12.49
C HIS A 566 -22.41 -29.51 -12.34
N LYS A 567 -22.27 -30.82 -12.10
CA LYS A 567 -20.96 -31.47 -11.87
C LYS A 567 -19.98 -31.34 -13.06
N ASP A 568 -20.52 -31.25 -14.27
CA ASP A 568 -19.75 -31.13 -15.51
C ASP A 568 -19.53 -29.67 -15.95
N SER A 569 -19.93 -28.69 -15.12
CA SER A 569 -19.68 -27.28 -15.41
C SER A 569 -18.17 -27.00 -15.51
N VAL A 570 -17.80 -26.07 -16.38
CA VAL A 570 -16.42 -25.56 -16.47
C VAL A 570 -16.06 -24.65 -15.29
N LEU A 571 -17.07 -24.09 -14.62
CA LEU A 571 -16.93 -23.17 -13.50
C LEU A 571 -16.91 -23.92 -12.16
N ASP A 572 -16.03 -23.51 -11.25
CA ASP A 572 -16.00 -24.05 -9.88
C ASP A 572 -17.18 -23.51 -9.04
N TYR A 573 -17.45 -22.21 -9.14
CA TYR A 573 -18.49 -21.47 -8.42
C TYR A 573 -19.38 -20.72 -9.41
N ASN A 574 -20.49 -20.14 -8.93
CA ASN A 574 -21.30 -19.33 -9.81
C ASN A 574 -20.57 -18.02 -10.15
N GLU A 575 -20.68 -17.63 -11.42
CA GLU A 575 -20.18 -16.36 -11.92
C GLU A 575 -21.35 -15.56 -12.49
N TYR A 576 -21.38 -14.27 -12.21
CA TYR A 576 -22.42 -13.33 -12.60
C TYR A 576 -21.80 -12.31 -13.52
N ALA A 577 -22.31 -12.23 -14.74
CA ALA A 577 -21.84 -11.33 -15.77
C ALA A 577 -22.88 -10.25 -16.07
N VAL A 578 -22.41 -9.01 -16.10
CA VAL A 578 -23.17 -7.82 -16.48
C VAL A 578 -22.39 -7.02 -17.53
N TYR A 579 -23.10 -6.40 -18.46
CA TYR A 579 -22.49 -5.87 -19.69
C TYR A 579 -22.45 -4.34 -19.77
N ASP A 580 -23.19 -3.65 -18.91
CA ASP A 580 -23.13 -2.20 -18.78
C ASP A 580 -22.48 -1.83 -17.43
N PRO A 581 -21.41 -1.01 -17.41
CA PRO A 581 -20.85 -0.48 -16.16
C PRO A 581 -21.87 0.23 -15.27
N GLN A 582 -22.96 0.76 -15.84
CA GLN A 582 -24.08 1.34 -15.08
C GLN A 582 -24.94 0.30 -14.35
N GLN A 583 -24.68 -0.99 -14.51
CA GLN A 583 -25.30 -2.07 -13.74
C GLN A 583 -24.48 -2.45 -12.50
N VAL A 584 -23.31 -1.85 -12.26
CA VAL A 584 -22.46 -2.20 -11.12
C VAL A 584 -22.12 -0.95 -10.33
N SER A 585 -22.57 -0.92 -9.08
CA SER A 585 -22.15 0.14 -8.18
C SER A 585 -20.80 -0.16 -7.56
N GLY A 586 -20.01 0.89 -7.44
CA GLY A 586 -18.81 0.93 -6.62
C GLY A 586 -19.12 1.36 -5.18
N GLU A 587 -20.38 1.63 -4.82
CA GLU A 587 -20.84 1.59 -3.42
C GLU A 587 -20.82 0.13 -2.97
N GLY A 588 -19.64 -0.22 -2.47
CA GLY A 588 -19.21 -1.58 -2.27
C GLY A 588 -18.08 -1.58 -1.27
N GLU A 589 -18.06 -2.60 -0.41
CA GLU A 589 -17.13 -2.65 0.71
C GLU A 589 -15.85 -3.39 0.27
N VAL A 590 -14.67 -2.84 0.60
CA VAL A 590 -13.34 -3.24 0.11
C VAL A 590 -12.40 -3.71 1.22
#